data_AF-A0A7C5W9W2-F1
#
_entry.id   AF-A0A7C5W9W2-F1
#
_cell.length_a   1.000
_cell.length_b   1.000
_cell.length_c   1.000
_cell.angle_alpha   90.00
_cell.angle_beta   90.00
_cell.angle_gamma   90.00
#
_symmetry.space_group_name_H-M   'P 1'
#
loop_
_entity.id
_entity.type
_entity.pdbx_description
1 polymer ?
#
loop_
_entity_poly.entity_id
_entity_poly.type
_entity_poly.pdbx_seq_one_letter_code
_entity_poly.pdbx_strand_id
1 'polypeptide(L)'
;MVATVPKGVYTMKNRYVIIKHNAKAYQKATKKQKAQMLDELSELLQMNRHYIGYLLRNTGRVVFREGKTVVVTDSTKDTIHRRGRKRIYGKDVLRALKKLWRI
;
A
#
# COMPACT_ATOMS: atom_id res chain seq x y z
N MET A 1 11.86 22.57 -0.12
CA MET A 1 12.57 21.76 0.89
C MET A 1 11.55 20.82 1.51
N VAL A 2 11.67 19.51 1.27
CA VAL A 2 10.82 18.51 1.94
C VAL A 2 11.50 18.16 3.26
N ALA A 3 10.77 18.26 4.38
CA ALA A 3 11.30 17.90 5.68
C ALA A 3 11.69 16.40 5.68
N THR A 4 12.97 16.10 5.87
CA THR A 4 13.47 14.73 5.95
C THR A 4 12.99 14.11 7.27
N VAL A 5 11.93 13.32 7.21
CA VAL A 5 11.40 12.65 8.40
C VAL A 5 12.23 11.38 8.68
N PRO A 6 12.68 11.17 9.93
CA PRO A 6 13.48 10.00 10.28
C PRO A 6 12.72 8.68 10.07
N LYS A 7 13.48 7.63 9.74
CA LYS A 7 12.94 6.29 9.51
C LYS A 7 12.27 5.78 10.80
N GLY A 8 10.97 5.53 10.73
CA GLY A 8 10.18 5.01 11.87
C GLY A 8 9.08 5.94 12.39
N VAL A 9 9.08 7.22 12.01
CA VAL A 9 8.01 8.17 12.40
C VAL A 9 6.67 7.82 11.75
N TYR A 10 6.71 7.41 10.47
CA TYR A 10 5.51 6.99 9.75
C TYR A 10 5.29 5.48 9.84
N THR A 11 4.27 5.07 10.58
CA THR A 11 3.66 3.73 10.45
C THR A 11 3.09 3.54 9.04
N MET A 12 3.04 2.30 8.54
CA MET A 12 2.48 2.00 7.20
C MET A 12 1.07 2.58 6.99
N LYS A 13 0.24 2.58 8.03
CA LYS A 13 -1.09 3.22 8.02
C LYS A 13 -1.01 4.71 7.68
N ASN A 14 -0.09 5.45 8.30
CA ASN A 14 0.12 6.88 8.06
C ASN A 14 0.59 7.12 6.61
N ARG A 15 1.49 6.27 6.10
CA ARG A 15 1.95 6.36 4.72
C ARG A 15 0.79 6.21 3.73
N TYR A 16 -0.12 5.26 3.96
CA TYR A 16 -1.29 5.09 3.10
C TYR A 16 -2.27 6.26 3.17
N VAL A 17 -2.44 6.90 4.32
CA VAL A 17 -3.26 8.12 4.44
C VAL A 17 -2.69 9.25 3.58
N ILE A 18 -1.37 9.49 3.66
CA ILE A 18 -0.68 10.51 2.86
C ILE A 18 -0.84 10.22 1.36
N ILE A 19 -0.64 8.97 0.94
CA ILE A 19 -0.84 8.56 -0.45
C ILE A 19 -2.29 8.78 -0.90
N LYS A 20 -3.27 8.42 -0.08
CA LYS A 20 -4.69 8.57 -0.39
C LYS A 20 -5.09 10.03 -0.60
N HIS A 21 -4.55 10.93 0.22
CA HIS A 21 -4.75 12.37 0.08
C HIS A 21 -4.18 12.90 -1.25
N ASN A 22 -2.98 12.45 -1.63
CA ASN A 22 -2.27 12.93 -2.83
C ASN A 22 -2.71 12.25 -4.14
N ALA A 23 -3.43 11.12 -4.08
CA ALA A 23 -3.77 10.32 -5.25
C ALA A 23 -4.55 11.10 -6.33
N LYS A 24 -5.57 11.89 -5.95
CA LYS A 24 -6.36 12.67 -6.91
C LYS A 24 -5.53 13.73 -7.63
N ALA A 25 -4.66 14.42 -6.91
CA ALA A 25 -3.76 15.41 -7.48
C ALA A 25 -2.78 14.76 -8.45
N TYR A 26 -2.18 13.63 -8.05
CA TYR A 26 -1.29 12.85 -8.91
C TYR A 26 -1.98 12.38 -10.20
N GLN A 27 -3.22 11.89 -10.12
CA GLN A 27 -3.94 11.39 -11.30
C GLN A 27 -4.18 12.49 -12.34
N LYS A 28 -4.53 13.70 -11.90
CA LYS A 28 -4.77 14.88 -12.74
C LYS A 28 -3.50 15.58 -13.23
N ALA A 29 -2.36 15.34 -12.59
CA ALA A 29 -1.10 16.01 -12.88
C ALA A 29 -0.50 15.64 -14.25
N THR A 30 0.28 16.57 -14.81
CA THR A 30 1.09 16.36 -16.03
C THR A 30 2.31 15.46 -15.75
N LYS A 31 3.00 15.00 -16.80
CA LYS A 31 4.19 14.12 -16.66
C LYS A 31 5.27 14.74 -15.76
N LYS A 32 5.56 16.04 -15.90
CA LYS A 32 6.58 16.75 -15.11
C LYS A 32 6.18 16.84 -13.63
N GLN A 33 4.94 17.24 -13.37
CA GLN A 33 4.39 17.32 -12.01
C GLN A 33 4.36 15.95 -11.34
N LYS A 34 4.00 14.89 -12.07
CA LYS A 34 4.03 13.50 -11.57
C LYS A 34 5.43 13.07 -11.14
N ALA A 35 6.46 13.40 -11.92
CA ALA A 35 7.84 13.08 -11.56
C ALA A 35 8.24 13.78 -10.27
N GLN A 36 7.97 15.08 -10.16
CA GLN A 36 8.27 15.87 -8.96
C GLN A 36 7.55 15.34 -7.71
N MET A 37 6.25 15.06 -7.80
CA MET A 37 5.49 14.48 -6.69
C MET A 37 6.04 13.12 -6.24
N LEU A 38 6.52 12.29 -7.18
CA LEU A 38 7.10 10.99 -6.84
C LEU A 38 8.43 11.14 -6.10
N ASP A 39 9.25 12.12 -6.48
CA ASP A 39 10.56 12.35 -5.87
C ASP A 39 10.36 12.87 -4.44
N GLU A 40 9.48 13.88 -4.26
CA GLU A 40 9.12 14.42 -2.95
C GLU A 40 8.53 13.36 -2.01
N LEU A 41 7.60 12.53 -2.51
CA LEU A 41 6.98 11.46 -1.69
C LEU A 41 7.94 10.32 -1.39
N SER A 42 8.89 10.02 -2.29
CA SER A 42 9.91 9.00 -2.09
C SER A 42 10.84 9.39 -0.94
N GLU A 43 11.26 10.65 -0.90
CA GLU A 43 12.07 11.21 0.18
C GLU A 43 11.30 11.27 1.50
N LEU A 44 10.06 11.77 1.48
CA LEU A 44 9.22 11.94 2.68
C LEU A 44 8.87 10.60 3.36
N LEU A 45 8.43 9.62 2.57
CA LEU A 45 7.90 8.34 3.09
C LEU A 45 8.96 7.26 3.21
N GLN A 46 10.16 7.49 2.64
CA GLN A 46 11.22 6.50 2.49
C GLN A 46 10.66 5.18 1.91
N MET A 47 9.96 5.28 0.80
CA MET A 47 9.38 4.16 0.06
C MET A 47 9.89 4.16 -1.37
N ASN A 48 9.93 2.99 -2.00
CA ASN A 48 10.33 2.89 -3.39
C ASN A 48 9.37 3.72 -4.28
N ARG A 49 9.95 4.62 -5.08
CA ARG A 49 9.28 5.45 -6.09
C ARG A 49 8.27 4.69 -6.94
N HIS A 50 8.63 3.50 -7.42
CA HIS A 50 7.74 2.67 -8.24
C HIS A 50 6.51 2.21 -7.47
N TYR A 51 6.68 1.85 -6.20
CA TYR A 51 5.58 1.42 -5.34
C TYR A 51 4.66 2.59 -5.00
N ILE A 52 5.21 3.78 -4.71
CA ILE A 52 4.44 5.02 -4.54
C ILE A 52 3.60 5.31 -5.79
N GLY A 53 4.20 5.25 -6.99
CA GLY A 53 3.49 5.48 -8.24
C GLY A 53 2.37 4.47 -8.49
N TYR A 54 2.60 3.19 -8.17
CA TYR A 54 1.58 2.16 -8.21
C TYR A 54 0.40 2.49 -7.29
N LEU A 55 0.67 2.89 -6.04
CA LEU A 55 -0.37 3.22 -5.06
C LEU A 55 -1.16 4.46 -5.50
N LEU A 56 -0.50 5.56 -5.90
CA LEU A 56 -1.16 6.80 -6.33
C LEU A 56 -2.05 6.58 -7.55
N ARG A 57 -1.62 5.74 -8.51
CA ARG A 57 -2.38 5.43 -9.72
C ARG A 57 -3.62 4.58 -9.42
N ASN A 58 -3.50 3.62 -8.51
CA ASN A 58 -4.56 2.65 -8.26
C ASN A 58 -5.52 3.08 -7.16
N THR A 59 -5.10 3.92 -6.20
CA THR A 59 -5.96 4.35 -5.09
C THR A 59 -7.31 4.88 -5.59
N GLY A 60 -8.39 4.26 -5.13
CA GLY A 60 -9.76 4.62 -5.51
C GLY A 60 -10.21 4.14 -6.88
N ARG A 61 -9.39 3.37 -7.60
CA ARG A 61 -9.77 2.77 -8.88
C ARG A 61 -10.79 1.65 -8.66
N VAL A 62 -11.96 1.83 -9.28
CA VAL A 62 -13.01 0.81 -9.36
C VAL A 62 -12.68 -0.10 -10.54
N VAL A 63 -12.59 -1.40 -10.31
CA VAL A 63 -12.39 -2.39 -11.38
C VAL A 63 -13.59 -3.32 -11.37
N PHE A 64 -14.21 -3.47 -12.54
CA PHE A 64 -15.33 -4.38 -12.73
C PHE A 64 -14.78 -5.78 -13.00
N ARG A 65 -15.25 -6.77 -12.24
CA ARG A 65 -14.95 -8.18 -12.49
C ARG A 65 -16.27 -8.92 -12.59
N GLU A 66 -16.55 -9.52 -13.74
CA GLU A 66 -17.73 -10.37 -13.99
C GLU A 66 -19.05 -9.76 -13.49
N GLY A 67 -19.35 -8.51 -13.89
CA GLY A 67 -20.61 -7.84 -13.53
C GLY A 67 -20.75 -7.38 -12.07
N LYS A 68 -19.72 -7.57 -11.23
CA LYS A 68 -19.70 -7.08 -9.84
C LYS A 68 -18.68 -5.94 -9.67
N THR A 69 -19.12 -4.84 -9.07
CA THR A 69 -18.30 -3.67 -8.78
C THR A 69 -17.33 -3.98 -7.64
N VAL A 70 -16.04 -4.09 -7.93
CA VAL A 70 -15.00 -4.27 -6.90
C VAL A 70 -14.13 -3.02 -6.84
N VAL A 71 -14.13 -2.32 -5.69
CA VAL A 71 -13.17 -1.25 -5.42
C VAL A 71 -11.82 -1.92 -5.12
N VAL A 72 -10.92 -1.94 -6.12
CA VAL A 72 -9.77 -2.86 -6.11
C VAL A 72 -8.62 -2.43 -5.22
N THR A 73 -8.56 -1.18 -4.76
CA THR A 73 -7.39 -0.72 -3.98
C THR A 73 -7.72 0.43 -3.04
N ASP A 74 -8.27 0.09 -1.88
CA ASP A 74 -8.13 0.93 -0.69
C ASP A 74 -7.03 0.29 0.15
N SER A 75 -5.79 0.79 0.05
CA SER A 75 -4.62 0.22 0.75
C SER A 75 -4.76 0.26 2.28
N THR A 76 -5.79 0.95 2.78
CA THR A 76 -6.18 1.00 4.20
C THR A 76 -7.19 -0.08 4.60
N LYS A 77 -7.79 -0.80 3.66
CA LYS A 77 -8.71 -1.89 3.97
C LYS A 77 -7.92 -3.19 4.09
N ASP A 78 -7.95 -3.77 5.28
CA ASP A 78 -7.61 -5.18 5.52
C ASP A 78 -8.70 -6.09 4.95
N THR A 79 -8.97 -6.00 3.64
CA THR A 79 -9.74 -7.02 2.95
C THR A 79 -8.82 -8.21 2.74
N ILE A 80 -8.60 -8.96 3.82
CA ILE A 80 -8.16 -10.35 3.74
C ILE A 80 -9.11 -11.00 2.74
N HIS A 81 -8.59 -11.41 1.58
CA HIS A 81 -9.37 -12.08 0.56
C HIS A 81 -10.21 -13.15 1.27
N ARG A 82 -11.55 -13.06 1.16
CA ARG A 82 -12.48 -14.13 1.55
C ARG A 82 -12.30 -15.31 0.60
N ARG A 83 -11.06 -15.77 0.41
CA ARG A 83 -10.63 -16.71 -0.64
C ARG A 83 -11.23 -18.10 -0.43
N GLY A 84 -11.91 -18.34 0.70
CA GLY A 84 -12.43 -19.64 1.12
C GLY A 84 -11.35 -20.67 1.44
N ARG A 85 -10.12 -20.48 0.94
CA ARG A 85 -8.97 -21.34 1.18
C ARG A 85 -8.58 -21.24 2.65
N LYS A 86 -8.99 -22.25 3.42
CA LYS A 86 -8.54 -22.47 4.79
C LYS A 86 -7.00 -22.49 4.79
N ARG A 87 -6.36 -21.84 5.77
CA ARG A 87 -4.92 -22.00 5.97
C ARG A 87 -4.63 -23.48 6.18
N ILE A 88 -3.84 -24.08 5.29
CA ILE A 88 -3.50 -25.52 5.32
C ILE A 88 -2.76 -25.85 6.63
N TYR A 89 -1.92 -24.93 7.08
CA TYR A 89 -1.24 -25.02 8.37
C TYR A 89 -1.98 -24.16 9.41
N GLY A 90 -2.54 -24.84 10.41
CA GLY A 90 -3.24 -24.23 11.54
C GLY A 90 -2.29 -23.61 12.56
N LYS A 91 -2.87 -23.12 13.68
CA LYS A 91 -2.10 -22.53 14.78
C LYS A 91 -1.09 -23.51 15.39
N ASP A 92 -1.39 -24.82 15.34
CA ASP A 92 -0.55 -25.86 15.93
C ASP A 92 0.74 -26.07 15.12
N VAL A 93 0.64 -26.05 13.79
CA VAL A 93 1.80 -26.13 12.89
C VAL A 93 2.68 -24.88 13.02
N LEU A 94 2.08 -23.70 13.16
CA LEU A 94 2.82 -22.47 13.43
C LEU A 94 3.59 -22.53 14.75
N ARG A 95 2.98 -23.11 15.80
CA ARG A 95 3.62 -23.28 17.12
C ARG A 95 4.80 -24.24 17.05
N ALA A 96 4.65 -25.36 16.33
CA ALA A 96 5.74 -26.30 16.10
C ALA A 96 6.90 -25.66 15.31
N LEU A 97 6.58 -24.89 14.26
CA LEU A 97 7.57 -24.16 13.46
C LEU A 97 8.37 -23.15 14.28
N LYS A 98 7.71 -22.34 15.12
CA LYS A 98 8.42 -21.40 16.01
C LYS A 98 9.39 -22.11 16.95
N LYS A 99 8.99 -23.27 17.47
CA LYS A 99 9.83 -24.07 18.37
C LYS A 99 11.03 -24.69 17.64
N LEU A 100 10.81 -25.22 16.44
CA LEU A 100 11.85 -25.84 15.61
C LEU A 100 12.85 -24.82 15.06
N TRP A 101 12.34 -23.69 14.56
CA TRP A 101 13.16 -22.69 13.87
C TRP A 101 13.73 -21.63 14.81
N ARG A 102 13.41 -21.66 16.12
CA ARG A 102 13.84 -20.66 17.11
C ARG A 102 13.61 -19.21 16.63
N ILE A 103 12.42 -18.97 16.08
CA ILE A 103 11.95 -17.64 15.63
C ILE A 103 11.17 -16.97 16.76
#